data_AF-A0A812YEL9-F1
#
_entry.id   AF-A0A812YEL9-F1
#
_cell.length_a   1.000
_cell.length_b   1.000
_cell.length_c   1.000
_cell.angle_alpha   90.00
_cell.angle_beta   90.00
_cell.angle_gamma   90.00
#
_symmetry.space_group_name_H-M   'P 1'
#
loop_
_entity.id
_entity.type
_entity.pdbx_description
1 polymer ?
#
loop_
_entity_poly.entity_id
_entity_poly.type
_entity_poly.pdbx_seq_one_letter_code
_entity_poly.pdbx_strand_id
1 'polypeptide(L)'
;MASFRVDEGGQDGSMNFDEAVGQVNGMKLQGPERRPLRSDRTTGEVTIGDLPVRHLDSTATKLEQFADAIMHHPLEVTVAMFDNLYKFCCENKYSNLPEPFNLKKEPSVPYSMQIIIQTAQPPPGGDTDGSYVHIFKHVYLHRNKVSASDCVQMCHGTPLRFDWGNHTRLALTGLNFMLDKMGGKQLRYWLIKPKFEKKISIDQQAREEGYKFIRDFGPKANNRNQFMEWTDEQINTPGSKIEGWSEGKVKEALHNHMRGRQNAKTIEHWPFTLKSFTPWFLDNVLSKMLPSMRQHAITWIGRTRAGKSLGSKTVLFTQSKYEIDLADRTDLVPSILTAKHLDFFKAEPLTRFKPGVFDDGMLQKMDASFLKAYSSAHFEQGAGRHACNNPYDRSVDEEAFASMKTTKCWHISHENFIKLITPSFSAVDEAEDLDAILARTHFIVLTDSGVYHRVAATAKDYVSFIPWDNEPKDLLVQSQHEIFKAYKLNPHAHELPPSYHEDSVWSQELLRRLLNGESFGDHTDNVNEDFPDVGHVPDELEMALEREIDAMDVEE
;
A
#
# COMPACT_ATOMS: atom_id res chain seq x y z
N MET A 1 -45.76 10.28 31.48
CA MET A 1 -45.70 11.74 31.59
C MET A 1 -45.98 12.32 30.22
N ALA A 2 -46.82 13.36 30.13
CA ALA A 2 -47.36 13.88 28.88
C ALA A 2 -46.27 14.53 28.00
N SER A 3 -46.56 14.69 26.70
CA SER A 3 -45.74 15.47 25.77
C SER A 3 -45.89 16.96 26.09
N PHE A 4 -44.81 17.75 25.97
CA PHE A 4 -44.85 19.22 26.11
C PHE A 4 -45.97 19.84 25.26
N ARG A 5 -46.28 19.21 24.12
CA ARG A 5 -47.37 19.57 23.20
C ARG A 5 -48.78 19.49 23.79
N VAL A 6 -49.02 18.55 24.72
CA VAL A 6 -50.33 18.33 25.35
C VAL A 6 -50.58 19.37 26.45
N ASP A 7 -49.53 19.77 27.17
CA ASP A 7 -49.64 20.71 28.28
C ASP A 7 -49.78 22.18 27.80
N GLU A 8 -49.31 22.49 26.59
CA GLU A 8 -49.44 23.82 25.94
C GLU A 8 -50.65 23.95 24.99
N GLY A 9 -51.53 22.93 24.92
CA GLY A 9 -52.79 23.01 24.17
C GLY A 9 -52.68 23.04 22.64
N GLY A 10 -51.59 22.51 22.06
CA GLY A 10 -51.32 22.58 20.62
C GLY A 10 -52.17 21.64 19.74
N GLN A 11 -52.54 22.09 18.54
CA GLN A 11 -53.15 21.26 17.49
C GLN A 11 -52.13 20.27 16.87
N ASP A 12 -52.58 19.34 16.02
CA ASP A 12 -51.71 18.51 15.18
C ASP A 12 -50.80 19.35 14.30
N GLY A 13 -49.50 19.31 14.59
CA GLY A 13 -48.47 19.97 13.81
C GLY A 13 -48.32 19.31 12.43
N SER A 14 -47.77 20.09 11.50
CA SER A 14 -47.58 19.71 10.09
C SER A 14 -46.56 18.58 9.86
N MET A 15 -45.66 18.34 10.82
CA MET A 15 -44.57 17.38 10.72
C MET A 15 -44.14 16.86 12.09
N ASN A 16 -44.04 15.53 12.23
CA ASN A 16 -43.49 14.90 13.43
C ASN A 16 -41.98 14.58 13.29
N PHE A 17 -41.35 14.18 14.40
CA PHE A 17 -39.91 13.90 14.40
C PHE A 17 -39.50 12.72 13.53
N ASP A 18 -40.31 11.66 13.44
CA ASP A 18 -40.00 10.48 12.62
C ASP A 18 -40.00 10.83 11.13
N GLU A 19 -40.94 11.68 10.70
CA GLU A 19 -40.99 12.24 9.35
C GLU A 19 -39.76 13.10 9.06
N ALA A 20 -39.37 13.98 9.99
CA ALA A 20 -38.16 14.79 9.86
C ALA A 20 -36.90 13.92 9.73
N VAL A 21 -36.81 12.82 10.48
CA VAL A 21 -35.72 11.84 10.35
C VAL A 21 -35.73 11.14 8.99
N GLY A 22 -36.92 10.80 8.47
CA GLY A 22 -37.09 10.26 7.12
C GLY A 22 -36.57 11.22 6.04
N GLN A 23 -36.88 12.51 6.15
CA GLN A 23 -36.46 13.56 5.19
C GLN A 23 -34.94 13.77 5.16
N VAL A 24 -34.24 13.59 6.28
CA VAL A 24 -32.78 13.75 6.34
C VAL A 24 -32.02 12.46 6.03
N ASN A 25 -32.69 11.40 5.62
CA ASN A 25 -32.03 10.18 5.20
C ASN A 25 -31.17 10.45 3.95
N GLY A 26 -29.89 10.07 3.97
CA GLY A 26 -28.92 10.44 2.94
C GLY A 26 -28.31 11.84 3.09
N MET A 27 -28.65 12.60 4.13
CA MET A 27 -28.01 13.87 4.48
C MET A 27 -27.02 13.72 5.66
N LYS A 28 -26.05 14.63 5.77
CA LYS A 28 -25.10 14.75 6.89
C LYS A 28 -25.28 16.11 7.55
N LEU A 29 -25.06 16.14 8.86
CA LEU A 29 -24.98 17.37 9.62
C LEU A 29 -23.53 17.86 9.65
N GLN A 30 -23.29 19.10 9.25
CA GLN A 30 -22.02 19.80 9.38
C GLN A 30 -22.14 20.84 10.49
N GLY A 31 -21.16 20.89 11.39
CA GLY A 31 -21.10 21.86 12.49
C GLY A 31 -20.67 21.22 13.81
N PRO A 32 -20.60 22.00 14.90
CA PRO A 32 -20.96 23.41 14.98
C PRO A 32 -20.00 24.31 14.17
N GLU A 33 -20.55 25.25 13.40
CA GLU A 33 -19.79 26.25 12.63
C GLU A 33 -19.08 27.25 13.57
N ARG A 34 -17.95 27.83 13.12
CA ARG A 34 -17.24 28.82 13.95
C ARG A 34 -18.03 30.11 14.14
N ARG A 35 -18.93 30.42 13.21
CA ARG A 35 -19.88 31.55 13.29
C ARG A 35 -21.29 31.00 13.10
N PRO A 36 -22.28 31.47 13.86
CA PRO A 36 -23.66 31.08 13.64
C PRO A 36 -24.09 31.49 12.24
N LEU A 37 -24.94 30.67 11.64
CA LEU A 37 -25.76 31.01 10.49
C LEU A 37 -26.89 31.90 10.96
N ARG A 38 -27.07 33.02 10.28
CA ARG A 38 -28.19 33.91 10.50
C ARG A 38 -29.24 33.69 9.43
N SER A 39 -30.49 33.54 9.85
CA SER A 39 -31.63 33.55 8.93
C SER A 39 -32.80 34.34 9.51
N ASP A 40 -33.55 34.97 8.62
CA ASP A 40 -34.80 35.67 8.91
C ASP A 40 -35.79 35.22 7.85
N ARG A 41 -36.68 34.30 8.22
CA ARG A 41 -37.65 33.69 7.31
C ARG A 41 -39.05 33.91 7.84
N THR A 42 -40.05 33.84 6.97
CA THR A 42 -41.45 33.74 7.41
C THR A 42 -41.61 32.58 8.39
N THR A 43 -42.47 32.73 9.39
CA THR A 43 -42.80 31.65 10.33
C THR A 43 -43.23 30.41 9.54
N GLY A 44 -42.60 29.28 9.85
CA GLY A 44 -42.85 28.04 9.15
C GLY A 44 -43.89 27.18 9.86
N GLU A 45 -44.13 25.98 9.32
CA GLU A 45 -45.21 25.09 9.75
C GLU A 45 -44.88 24.25 10.99
N VAL A 46 -43.62 24.30 11.46
CA VAL A 46 -43.14 23.62 12.67
C VAL A 46 -43.11 24.61 13.83
N THR A 47 -43.65 24.21 14.97
CA THR A 47 -43.66 24.98 16.21
C THR A 47 -42.76 24.33 17.27
N ILE A 48 -42.52 25.02 18.39
CA ILE A 48 -41.75 24.45 19.52
C ILE A 48 -42.40 23.16 20.04
N GLY A 49 -43.74 23.07 20.02
CA GLY A 49 -44.50 21.89 20.45
C GLY A 49 -44.26 20.65 19.58
N ASP A 50 -43.83 20.82 18.33
CA ASP A 50 -43.58 19.72 17.39
C ASP A 50 -42.17 19.13 17.56
N LEU A 51 -41.27 19.85 18.23
CA LEU A 51 -39.92 19.39 18.47
C LEU A 51 -39.90 18.12 19.34
N PRO A 52 -38.88 17.25 19.19
CA PRO A 52 -38.75 16.03 19.98
C PRO A 52 -38.28 16.36 21.41
N VAL A 53 -39.10 17.09 22.17
CA VAL A 53 -38.76 17.62 23.50
C VAL A 53 -39.77 17.19 24.56
N ARG A 54 -39.28 17.06 25.79
CA ARG A 54 -40.07 16.81 27.00
C ARG A 54 -39.57 17.72 28.12
N HIS A 55 -40.39 17.94 29.14
CA HIS A 55 -39.93 18.60 30.37
C HIS A 55 -38.69 17.92 30.93
N LEU A 56 -37.69 18.75 31.28
CA LEU A 56 -36.49 18.30 31.95
C LEU A 56 -36.73 18.27 33.47
N ASP A 57 -36.76 17.07 34.03
CA ASP A 57 -36.78 16.86 35.47
C ASP A 57 -35.38 17.05 36.07
N SER A 58 -35.30 17.81 37.18
CA SER A 58 -34.09 18.07 37.94
C SER A 58 -33.39 16.81 38.47
N THR A 59 -34.13 15.70 38.67
CA THR A 59 -33.57 14.42 39.14
C THR A 59 -33.04 13.52 38.02
N ALA A 60 -33.09 13.97 36.76
CA ALA A 60 -32.62 13.20 35.62
C ALA A 60 -31.07 13.06 35.59
N THR A 61 -30.59 12.14 34.75
CA THR A 61 -29.15 11.92 34.53
C THR A 61 -28.47 13.12 33.87
N LYS A 62 -27.14 13.09 33.75
CA LYS A 62 -26.38 14.13 33.05
C LYS A 62 -26.73 14.20 31.55
N LEU A 63 -26.71 15.40 30.98
CA LEU A 63 -27.13 15.70 29.60
C LEU A 63 -25.96 16.22 28.75
N GLU A 64 -25.97 15.87 27.46
CA GLU A 64 -25.11 16.48 26.42
C GLU A 64 -25.75 17.72 25.79
N GLN A 65 -27.07 17.87 25.92
CA GLN A 65 -27.84 18.92 25.30
C GLN A 65 -29.17 19.11 26.03
N PHE A 66 -29.64 20.34 26.08
CA PHE A 66 -30.93 20.71 26.65
C PHE A 66 -31.48 21.93 25.90
N ALA A 67 -32.72 22.29 26.18
CA ALA A 67 -33.31 23.51 25.65
C ALA A 67 -34.01 24.33 26.72
N ASP A 68 -34.13 25.63 26.46
CA ASP A 68 -34.90 26.59 27.23
C ASP A 68 -35.93 27.23 26.31
N ALA A 69 -37.21 26.95 26.57
CA ALA A 69 -38.32 27.47 25.80
C ALA A 69 -39.06 28.56 26.59
N ILE A 70 -39.15 29.75 26.01
CA ILE A 70 -39.85 30.89 26.59
C ILE A 70 -41.01 31.20 25.67
N MET A 71 -42.23 31.00 26.17
CA MET A 71 -43.46 31.18 25.38
C MET A 71 -44.06 32.56 25.65
N HIS A 72 -44.63 33.19 24.61
CA HIS A 72 -45.36 34.46 24.70
C HIS A 72 -44.60 35.58 25.45
N HIS A 73 -43.32 35.77 25.15
CA HIS A 73 -42.53 36.83 25.75
C HIS A 73 -42.85 38.19 25.09
N PRO A 74 -43.25 39.23 25.87
CA PRO A 74 -43.57 40.55 25.31
C PRO A 74 -42.30 41.24 24.86
N LEU A 75 -42.02 41.21 23.56
CA LEU A 75 -40.81 41.75 22.96
C LEU A 75 -41.01 42.02 21.46
N GLU A 76 -40.65 43.23 21.04
CA GLU A 76 -40.47 43.57 19.63
C GLU A 76 -39.01 43.36 19.21
N VAL A 77 -38.77 42.40 18.31
CA VAL A 77 -37.40 42.06 17.88
C VAL A 77 -36.99 42.94 16.70
N THR A 78 -36.37 44.08 17.02
CA THR A 78 -35.82 45.00 16.02
C THR A 78 -34.61 44.41 15.28
N VAL A 79 -34.32 44.93 14.08
CA VAL A 79 -33.15 44.51 13.29
C VAL A 79 -31.84 44.72 14.06
N ALA A 80 -31.68 45.88 14.70
CA ALA A 80 -30.51 46.22 15.49
C ALA A 80 -30.32 45.29 16.70
N MET A 81 -31.42 44.88 17.35
CA MET A 81 -31.36 43.87 18.41
C MET A 81 -30.85 42.55 17.87
N PHE A 82 -31.40 42.07 16.76
CA PHE A 82 -31.00 40.80 16.16
C PHE A 82 -29.54 40.82 15.64
N ASP A 83 -29.07 41.96 15.12
CA ASP A 83 -27.67 42.20 14.76
C ASP A 83 -26.74 42.05 15.98
N ASN A 84 -27.12 42.62 17.11
CA ASN A 84 -26.35 42.53 18.35
C ASN A 84 -26.33 41.08 18.90
N LEU A 85 -27.46 40.37 18.86
CA LEU A 85 -27.51 38.94 19.23
C LEU A 85 -26.55 38.12 18.36
N TYR A 86 -26.57 38.35 17.04
CA TYR A 86 -25.67 37.70 16.09
C TYR A 86 -24.19 37.97 16.41
N LYS A 87 -23.84 39.23 16.69
CA LYS A 87 -22.48 39.64 17.05
C LYS A 87 -21.96 38.89 18.28
N PHE A 88 -22.72 38.88 19.37
CA PHE A 88 -22.31 38.19 20.59
C PHE A 88 -22.17 36.68 20.40
N CYS A 89 -23.06 36.06 19.61
CA CYS A 89 -22.95 34.65 19.27
C CYS A 89 -21.69 34.36 18.39
N CYS A 90 -21.33 35.23 17.45
CA CYS A 90 -20.10 35.09 16.66
C CYS A 90 -18.83 35.16 17.54
N GLU A 91 -18.86 35.94 18.61
CA GLU A 91 -17.75 36.11 19.56
C GLU A 91 -17.77 35.04 20.68
N ASN A 92 -18.74 34.14 20.69
CA ASN A 92 -19.03 33.18 21.78
C ASN A 92 -19.20 33.85 23.17
N LYS A 93 -19.67 35.11 23.20
CA LYS A 93 -19.93 35.87 24.43
C LYS A 93 -21.41 35.74 24.82
N TYR A 94 -21.85 34.52 25.06
CA TYR A 94 -23.26 34.22 25.35
C TYR A 94 -23.77 34.85 26.65
N SER A 95 -22.91 35.00 27.66
CA SER A 95 -23.21 35.73 28.91
C SER A 95 -23.49 37.23 28.70
N ASN A 96 -23.02 37.81 27.59
CA ASN A 96 -23.27 39.22 27.24
C ASN A 96 -24.58 39.41 26.45
N LEU A 97 -25.30 38.34 26.12
CA LEU A 97 -26.62 38.46 25.50
C LEU A 97 -27.60 39.09 26.50
N PRO A 98 -28.52 39.96 26.05
CA PRO A 98 -29.55 40.53 26.92
C PRO A 98 -30.50 39.44 27.41
N GLU A 99 -31.09 39.62 28.59
CA GLU A 99 -32.17 38.75 29.03
C GLU A 99 -33.38 38.86 28.07
N PRO A 100 -34.06 37.75 27.74
CA PRO A 100 -33.82 36.39 28.24
C PRO A 100 -33.01 35.50 27.26
N PHE A 101 -32.18 36.10 26.39
CA PHE A 101 -31.40 35.38 25.37
C PHE A 101 -30.13 34.73 25.90
N ASN A 102 -29.56 35.26 26.99
CA ASN A 102 -28.53 34.57 27.77
C ASN A 102 -29.13 33.39 28.58
N LEU A 103 -28.26 32.65 29.26
CA LEU A 103 -28.63 31.71 30.31
C LEU A 103 -28.49 32.40 31.67
N LYS A 104 -29.31 32.03 32.65
CA LYS A 104 -29.22 32.56 34.03
C LYS A 104 -27.84 32.32 34.65
N LYS A 105 -27.19 31.23 34.24
CA LYS A 105 -25.86 30.80 34.64
C LYS A 105 -25.18 30.12 33.47
N GLU A 106 -23.88 30.36 33.28
CA GLU A 106 -23.14 29.69 32.21
C GLU A 106 -22.83 28.22 32.56
N PRO A 107 -22.91 27.30 31.58
CA PRO A 107 -22.36 25.96 31.71
C PRO A 107 -20.88 25.97 32.10
N SER A 108 -20.49 25.01 32.94
CA SER A 108 -19.10 24.81 33.37
C SER A 108 -18.19 24.20 32.29
N VAL A 109 -18.76 23.93 31.11
CA VAL A 109 -18.11 23.30 29.97
C VAL A 109 -18.29 24.19 28.74
N PRO A 110 -17.38 24.15 27.75
CA PRO A 110 -17.58 24.88 26.52
C PRO A 110 -18.91 24.46 25.87
N TYR A 111 -19.67 25.40 25.32
CA TYR A 111 -20.97 25.11 24.74
C TYR A 111 -21.23 25.96 23.50
N SER A 112 -22.19 25.54 22.69
CA SER A 112 -22.78 26.34 21.63
C SER A 112 -24.27 26.46 21.84
N MET A 113 -24.82 27.64 21.58
CA MET A 113 -26.25 27.91 21.76
C MET A 113 -26.88 28.35 20.45
N GLN A 114 -27.89 27.62 19.98
CA GLN A 114 -28.74 28.03 18.87
C GLN A 114 -29.95 28.79 19.43
N ILE A 115 -30.33 29.89 18.80
CA ILE A 115 -31.46 30.73 19.22
C ILE A 115 -32.45 30.80 18.07
N ILE A 116 -33.71 30.45 18.33
CA ILE A 116 -34.82 30.55 17.39
C ILE A 116 -35.87 31.46 18.00
N ILE A 117 -36.32 32.44 17.23
CA ILE A 117 -37.31 33.44 17.64
C ILE A 117 -38.46 33.43 16.64
N GLN A 118 -39.64 33.02 17.08
CA GLN A 118 -40.87 33.01 16.29
C GLN A 118 -41.81 34.09 16.82
N THR A 119 -42.49 34.81 15.92
CA THR A 119 -43.59 35.69 16.34
C THR A 119 -44.71 34.86 16.95
N ALA A 120 -45.28 35.37 18.03
CA ALA A 120 -46.33 34.72 18.79
C ALA A 120 -47.59 35.59 18.78
N GLN A 121 -48.74 34.94 18.84
CA GLN A 121 -49.97 35.65 19.20
C GLN A 121 -49.92 36.02 20.69
N PRO A 122 -50.61 37.10 21.10
CA PRO A 122 -50.77 37.43 22.51
C PRO A 122 -51.31 36.24 23.31
N PRO A 123 -50.80 35.98 24.52
CA PRO A 123 -51.35 34.94 25.38
C PRO A 123 -52.76 35.31 25.84
N PRO A 124 -53.57 34.36 26.33
CA PRO A 124 -54.88 34.66 26.91
C PRO A 124 -54.76 35.71 28.03
N GLY A 125 -55.42 36.87 27.85
CA GLY A 125 -55.36 38.00 28.78
C GLY A 125 -54.15 38.94 28.59
N GLY A 126 -53.32 38.71 27.56
CA GLY A 126 -52.26 39.62 27.14
C GLY A 126 -52.78 40.81 26.35
N ASP A 127 -51.96 41.85 26.26
CA ASP A 127 -52.22 43.03 25.42
C ASP A 127 -52.34 42.62 23.94
N THR A 128 -53.49 42.85 23.31
CA THR A 128 -53.76 42.45 21.92
C THR A 128 -52.95 43.26 20.90
N ASP A 129 -52.50 44.45 21.28
CA ASP A 129 -51.67 45.31 20.43
C ASP A 129 -50.16 45.10 20.70
N GLY A 130 -49.83 44.30 21.71
CA GLY A 130 -48.47 43.96 22.09
C GLY A 130 -47.80 43.00 21.10
N SER A 131 -46.50 43.18 20.89
CA SER A 131 -45.67 42.21 20.13
C SER A 131 -45.16 41.11 21.05
N TYR A 132 -45.42 39.86 20.68
CA TYR A 132 -44.97 38.69 21.44
C TYR A 132 -44.11 37.78 20.58
N VAL A 133 -43.19 37.07 21.24
CA VAL A 133 -42.36 36.05 20.60
C VAL A 133 -42.27 34.78 21.43
N HIS A 134 -42.06 33.66 20.75
CA HIS A 134 -41.53 32.43 21.33
C HIS A 134 -40.02 32.40 21.11
N ILE A 135 -39.25 32.14 22.17
CA ILE A 135 -37.79 32.00 22.12
C ILE A 135 -37.45 30.57 22.48
N PHE A 136 -36.75 29.87 21.59
CA PHE A 136 -36.20 28.54 21.82
C PHE A 136 -34.68 28.60 21.78
N LYS A 137 -34.03 28.24 22.89
CA LYS A 137 -32.58 28.14 23.00
C LYS A 137 -32.19 26.68 23.07
N HIS A 138 -31.48 26.17 22.06
CA HIS A 138 -30.88 24.83 22.10
C HIS A 138 -29.42 24.95 22.51
N VAL A 139 -29.08 24.38 23.67
CA VAL A 139 -27.73 24.40 24.23
C VAL A 139 -27.08 23.04 24.02
N TYR A 140 -25.96 23.03 23.31
CA TYR A 140 -25.14 21.86 23.07
C TYR A 140 -23.84 21.96 23.87
N LEU A 141 -23.60 21.00 24.77
CA LEU A 141 -22.48 20.99 25.69
C LEU A 141 -21.31 20.21 25.06
N HIS A 142 -20.20 20.88 24.82
CA HIS A 142 -19.03 20.24 24.23
C HIS A 142 -18.29 19.40 25.27
N ARG A 143 -17.85 18.20 24.84
CA ARG A 143 -16.98 17.27 25.57
C ARG A 143 -17.61 16.53 26.76
N ASN A 144 -18.32 17.21 27.65
CA ASN A 144 -18.74 16.66 28.94
C ASN A 144 -20.24 16.86 29.21
N LYS A 145 -20.84 15.88 29.91
CA LYS A 145 -22.24 15.94 30.36
C LYS A 145 -22.40 16.78 31.62
N VAL A 146 -23.41 17.64 31.66
CA VAL A 146 -23.77 18.47 32.84
C VAL A 146 -24.99 17.88 33.54
N SER A 147 -25.13 18.06 34.86
CA SER A 147 -26.26 17.49 35.61
C SER A 147 -27.58 18.14 35.19
N ALA A 148 -28.68 17.36 35.19
CA ALA A 148 -30.00 17.89 34.86
C ALA A 148 -30.43 19.04 35.78
N SER A 149 -30.15 18.92 37.08
CA SER A 149 -30.41 19.97 38.08
C SER A 149 -29.70 21.29 37.74
N ASP A 150 -28.43 21.22 37.33
CA ASP A 150 -27.70 22.41 36.90
C ASP A 150 -28.31 23.00 35.62
N CYS A 151 -28.64 22.18 34.62
CA CYS A 151 -29.26 22.65 33.37
C CYS A 151 -30.60 23.36 33.62
N VAL A 152 -31.44 22.85 34.54
CA VAL A 152 -32.70 23.50 34.94
C VAL A 152 -32.46 24.89 35.52
N GLN A 153 -31.42 25.05 36.34
CA GLN A 153 -31.06 26.36 36.93
C GLN A 153 -30.53 27.37 35.91
N MET A 154 -30.10 26.92 34.74
CA MET A 154 -29.61 27.79 33.65
C MET A 154 -30.74 28.42 32.83
N CYS A 155 -31.95 27.83 32.84
CA CYS A 155 -33.06 28.24 31.99
C CYS A 155 -33.85 29.44 32.56
N HIS A 156 -34.24 30.37 31.69
CA HIS A 156 -35.18 31.45 32.01
C HIS A 156 -36.64 30.98 31.95
N GLY A 157 -36.99 30.21 30.92
CA GLY A 157 -38.32 29.63 30.71
C GLY A 157 -38.39 28.17 31.10
N THR A 158 -39.11 27.39 30.29
CA THR A 158 -39.34 25.97 30.52
C THR A 158 -38.11 25.15 30.12
N PRO A 159 -37.45 24.45 31.06
CA PRO A 159 -36.33 23.59 30.76
C PRO A 159 -36.82 22.31 30.08
N LEU A 160 -36.19 21.98 28.94
CA LEU A 160 -36.57 20.87 28.08
C LEU A 160 -35.38 19.94 27.83
N ARG A 161 -35.68 18.65 27.71
CA ARG A 161 -34.75 17.61 27.25
C ARG A 161 -35.25 17.02 25.94
N PHE A 162 -34.33 16.55 25.13
CA PHE A 162 -34.68 15.90 23.87
C PHE A 162 -35.03 14.42 24.07
N ASP A 163 -36.08 13.97 23.42
CA ASP A 163 -36.50 12.58 23.33
C ASP A 163 -36.31 12.05 21.91
N TRP A 164 -35.23 11.30 21.72
CA TRP A 164 -34.84 10.82 20.40
C TRP A 164 -35.54 9.54 19.94
N GLY A 165 -36.33 8.91 20.81
CA GLY A 165 -36.90 7.59 20.55
C GLY A 165 -35.83 6.59 20.07
N ASN A 166 -36.09 5.93 18.93
CA ASN A 166 -35.18 4.97 18.31
C ASN A 166 -34.20 5.60 17.30
N HIS A 167 -34.21 6.93 17.12
CA HIS A 167 -33.51 7.62 16.03
C HIS A 167 -32.18 8.27 16.44
N THR A 168 -31.45 7.67 17.39
CA THR A 168 -30.22 8.26 17.98
C THR A 168 -29.15 8.68 16.97
N ARG A 169 -28.98 7.97 15.84
CA ARG A 169 -27.97 8.27 14.82
C ARG A 169 -28.28 9.49 13.95
N LEU A 170 -29.56 9.75 13.69
CA LEU A 170 -30.02 10.87 12.85
C LEU A 170 -30.66 11.98 13.67
N ALA A 171 -30.72 11.81 14.99
CA ALA A 171 -31.48 12.64 15.90
C ALA A 171 -31.16 14.14 15.77
N LEU A 172 -29.88 14.49 15.85
CA LEU A 172 -29.45 15.88 15.77
C LEU A 172 -29.65 16.46 14.35
N THR A 173 -29.53 15.64 13.31
CA THR A 173 -29.82 16.05 11.92
C THR A 173 -31.31 16.33 11.74
N GLY A 174 -32.17 15.44 12.25
CA GLY A 174 -33.62 15.61 12.25
C GLY A 174 -34.06 16.84 13.03
N LEU A 175 -33.48 17.08 14.22
CA LEU A 175 -33.74 18.31 14.99
C LEU A 175 -33.42 19.55 14.17
N ASN A 176 -32.21 19.64 13.58
CA ASN A 176 -31.82 20.82 12.82
C ASN A 176 -32.65 21.01 11.54
N PHE A 177 -33.24 19.95 11.00
CA PHE A 177 -34.20 20.03 9.90
C PHE A 177 -35.52 20.64 10.37
N MET A 178 -36.04 20.20 11.52
CA MET A 178 -37.22 20.80 12.13
C MET A 178 -36.98 22.27 12.49
N LEU A 179 -35.83 22.60 13.07
CA LEU A 179 -35.45 23.99 13.35
C LEU A 179 -35.39 24.84 12.06
N ASP A 180 -34.92 24.30 10.94
CA ASP A 180 -34.95 25.00 9.64
C ASP A 180 -36.38 25.31 9.19
N LYS A 181 -37.31 24.38 9.46
CA LYS A 181 -38.73 24.45 9.10
C LYS A 181 -39.58 25.29 10.05
N MET A 182 -39.06 25.67 11.21
CA MET A 182 -39.73 26.60 12.13
C MET A 182 -39.82 28.04 11.58
N GLY A 183 -38.92 28.43 10.67
CA GLY A 183 -38.86 29.82 10.19
C GLY A 183 -38.56 30.83 11.30
N GLY A 184 -38.93 32.09 11.11
CA GLY A 184 -38.61 33.18 12.04
C GLY A 184 -37.15 33.62 11.99
N LYS A 185 -36.72 34.33 13.03
CA LYS A 185 -35.32 34.80 13.19
C LYS A 185 -34.51 33.73 13.90
N GLN A 186 -33.43 33.27 13.29
CA GLN A 186 -32.63 32.16 13.81
C GLN A 186 -31.13 32.42 13.76
N LEU A 187 -30.45 31.95 14.80
CA LEU A 187 -29.00 31.83 14.92
C LEU A 187 -28.67 30.34 15.13
N ARG A 188 -28.16 29.68 14.09
CA ARG A 188 -27.91 28.23 14.11
C ARG A 188 -26.46 27.89 13.86
N TYR A 189 -25.99 26.79 14.43
CA TYR A 189 -24.59 26.37 14.31
C TYR A 189 -24.40 25.15 13.41
N TRP A 190 -25.47 24.50 12.95
CA TRP A 190 -25.36 23.33 12.11
C TRP A 190 -26.05 23.51 10.75
N LEU A 191 -25.39 23.00 9.71
CA LEU A 191 -25.86 22.92 8.34
C LEU A 191 -26.21 21.49 7.99
N ILE A 192 -27.31 21.30 7.27
CA ILE A 192 -27.64 20.01 6.66
C ILE A 192 -27.11 20.01 5.23
N LYS A 193 -26.31 19.01 4.87
CA LYS A 193 -25.74 18.83 3.53
C LYS A 193 -26.01 17.43 2.99
N PRO A 194 -26.06 17.23 1.67
CA PRO A 194 -26.08 15.88 1.09
C PRO A 194 -24.85 15.07 1.54
N LYS A 195 -25.00 13.76 1.83
CA LYS A 195 -23.85 12.88 2.10
C LYS A 195 -22.95 12.72 0.86
N PHE A 196 -23.55 12.80 -0.33
CA PHE A 196 -22.89 12.66 -1.61
C PHE A 196 -22.79 14.02 -2.30
N GLU A 197 -21.71 14.76 -2.03
CA GLU A 197 -21.22 15.72 -3.03
C GLU A 197 -20.66 14.87 -4.19
N LYS A 198 -21.16 15.09 -5.42
CA LYS A 198 -20.60 14.46 -6.62
C LYS A 198 -19.10 14.76 -6.62
N LYS A 199 -18.26 13.76 -6.30
CA LYS A 199 -16.83 13.83 -6.57
C LYS A 199 -16.70 14.16 -8.05
N ILE A 200 -16.00 15.25 -8.37
CA ILE A 200 -15.60 15.53 -9.74
C ILE A 200 -14.92 14.25 -10.23
N SER A 201 -15.52 13.62 -11.25
CA SER A 201 -14.90 12.50 -11.92
C SER A 201 -13.68 13.07 -12.64
N ILE A 202 -12.52 13.00 -11.99
CA ILE A 202 -11.24 13.27 -12.63
C ILE A 202 -11.18 12.31 -13.82
N ASP A 203 -11.15 12.90 -15.03
CA ASP A 203 -11.01 12.16 -16.27
C ASP A 203 -9.79 11.23 -16.21
N GLN A 204 -9.84 10.10 -16.91
CA GLN A 204 -8.81 9.06 -16.82
C GLN A 204 -7.43 9.60 -17.23
N GLN A 205 -7.36 10.45 -18.25
CA GLN A 205 -6.11 11.06 -18.68
C GLN A 205 -5.55 12.01 -17.61
N ALA A 206 -6.39 12.87 -17.06
CA ALA A 206 -5.99 13.76 -15.96
C ALA A 206 -5.54 12.97 -14.70
N ARG A 207 -6.11 11.78 -14.47
CA ARG A 207 -5.73 10.90 -13.37
C ARG A 207 -4.35 10.30 -13.58
N GLU A 208 -4.06 9.83 -14.79
CA GLU A 208 -2.76 9.30 -15.17
C GLU A 208 -1.67 10.37 -15.12
N GLU A 209 -1.96 11.57 -15.63
CA GLU A 209 -1.08 12.73 -15.54
C GLU A 209 -0.78 13.12 -14.09
N GLY A 210 -1.78 13.10 -13.21
CA GLY A 210 -1.59 13.38 -11.79
C GLY A 210 -0.73 12.34 -11.06
N TYR A 211 -0.92 11.04 -11.35
CA TYR A 211 -0.04 10.01 -10.78
C TYR A 211 1.38 10.06 -11.34
N LYS A 212 1.53 10.37 -12.64
CA LYS A 212 2.84 10.63 -13.25
C LYS A 212 3.52 11.82 -12.58
N PHE A 213 2.80 12.91 -12.37
CA PHE A 213 3.31 14.09 -11.67
C PHE A 213 3.79 13.78 -10.25
N ILE A 214 3.04 12.99 -9.47
CA ILE A 214 3.48 12.54 -8.13
C ILE A 214 4.78 11.71 -8.22
N ARG A 215 4.92 10.85 -9.22
CA ARG A 215 6.13 10.02 -9.39
C ARG A 215 7.34 10.84 -9.84
N ASP A 216 7.12 11.86 -10.67
CA ASP A 216 8.19 12.65 -11.27
C ASP A 216 8.65 13.79 -10.33
N PHE A 217 7.73 14.39 -9.57
CA PHE A 217 7.97 15.60 -8.77
C PHE A 217 7.65 15.46 -7.28
N GLY A 218 7.02 14.37 -6.86
CA GLY A 218 6.70 14.12 -5.46
C GLY A 218 7.94 13.90 -4.59
N PRO A 219 7.91 14.28 -3.30
CA PRO A 219 9.02 14.02 -2.39
C PRO A 219 9.27 12.51 -2.26
N LYS A 220 10.56 12.13 -2.28
CA LYS A 220 10.98 10.71 -2.27
C LYS A 220 10.97 10.08 -0.87
N ALA A 221 10.87 10.89 0.19
CA ALA A 221 10.83 10.47 1.58
C ALA A 221 10.01 11.46 2.40
N ASN A 222 9.39 11.01 3.48
CA ASN A 222 8.62 11.89 4.37
C ASN A 222 9.48 12.44 5.52
N ASN A 223 10.66 12.99 5.19
CA ASN A 223 11.51 13.60 6.19
C ASN A 223 10.94 14.99 6.54
N ARG A 224 10.88 15.34 7.83
CA ARG A 224 10.41 16.68 8.27
C ARG A 224 9.04 17.08 7.69
N ASN A 225 8.11 16.13 7.54
CA ASN A 225 6.75 16.35 7.01
C ASN A 225 6.67 16.81 5.54
N GLN A 226 7.71 16.57 4.74
CA GLN A 226 7.72 16.90 3.30
C GLN A 226 6.48 16.43 2.53
N PHE A 227 5.87 15.29 2.89
CA PHE A 227 4.65 14.83 2.20
C PHE A 227 3.47 15.73 2.50
N MET A 228 3.36 16.23 3.73
CA MET A 228 2.27 17.10 4.13
C MET A 228 2.42 18.47 3.45
N GLU A 229 3.62 19.06 3.50
CA GLU A 229 3.92 20.35 2.89
C GLU A 229 3.70 20.33 1.37
N TRP A 230 4.27 19.33 0.69
CA TRP A 230 4.11 19.20 -0.76
C TRP A 230 2.68 18.87 -1.18
N THR A 231 1.97 18.02 -0.41
CA THR A 231 0.57 17.73 -0.71
C THR A 231 -0.27 19.00 -0.59
N ASP A 232 -0.11 19.76 0.49
CA ASP A 232 -0.87 21.00 0.71
C ASP A 232 -0.59 22.04 -0.37
N GLU A 233 0.68 22.19 -0.78
CA GLU A 233 1.05 23.09 -1.87
C GLU A 233 0.42 22.66 -3.21
N GLN A 234 0.63 21.41 -3.61
CA GLN A 234 0.31 20.98 -4.98
C GLN A 234 -1.18 20.73 -5.22
N ILE A 235 -1.98 20.43 -4.19
CA ILE A 235 -3.44 20.32 -4.37
C ILE A 235 -4.12 21.69 -4.45
N ASN A 236 -3.48 22.75 -3.95
CA ASN A 236 -4.02 24.11 -3.90
C ASN A 236 -3.39 25.05 -4.95
N THR A 237 -2.35 24.62 -5.67
CA THR A 237 -1.69 25.41 -6.72
C THR A 237 -2.49 25.36 -8.03
N PRO A 238 -2.95 26.51 -8.56
CA PRO A 238 -3.65 26.56 -9.84
C PRO A 238 -2.79 26.04 -10.99
N GLY A 239 -3.32 25.11 -11.79
CA GLY A 239 -2.62 24.49 -12.91
C GLY A 239 -1.75 23.28 -12.54
N SER A 240 -1.68 22.92 -11.26
CA SER A 240 -1.07 21.66 -10.82
C SER A 240 -1.81 20.45 -11.42
N LYS A 241 -1.06 19.40 -11.78
CA LYS A 241 -1.64 18.15 -12.28
C LYS A 241 -2.45 17.38 -11.24
N ILE A 242 -2.33 17.77 -9.97
CA ILE A 242 -3.12 17.23 -8.85
C ILE A 242 -3.94 18.30 -8.13
N GLU A 243 -4.18 19.45 -8.76
CA GLU A 243 -5.07 20.49 -8.24
C GLU A 243 -6.45 19.90 -7.89
N GLY A 244 -6.92 20.17 -6.67
CA GLY A 244 -8.22 19.70 -6.18
C GLY A 244 -8.30 18.19 -5.86
N TRP A 245 -7.21 17.44 -5.94
CA TRP A 245 -7.19 16.04 -5.49
C TRP A 245 -7.39 15.94 -3.98
N SER A 246 -8.00 14.84 -3.51
CA SER A 246 -8.14 14.62 -2.07
C SER A 246 -6.78 14.38 -1.43
N GLU A 247 -6.47 15.14 -0.38
CA GLU A 247 -5.24 15.04 0.41
C GLU A 247 -4.88 13.60 0.79
N GLY A 248 -5.86 12.81 1.27
CA GLY A 248 -5.66 11.41 1.64
C GLY A 248 -5.15 10.54 0.49
N LYS A 249 -5.65 10.78 -0.74
CA LYS A 249 -5.23 10.05 -1.95
C LYS A 249 -3.81 10.41 -2.37
N VAL A 250 -3.45 11.70 -2.29
CA VAL A 250 -2.09 12.17 -2.63
C VAL A 250 -1.09 11.63 -1.61
N LYS A 251 -1.41 11.69 -0.31
CA LYS A 251 -0.57 11.09 0.75
C LYS A 251 -0.42 9.59 0.59
N GLU A 252 -1.50 8.87 0.26
CA GLU A 252 -1.43 7.43 -0.01
C GLU A 252 -0.56 7.13 -1.24
N ALA A 253 -0.69 7.91 -2.31
CA ALA A 253 0.16 7.78 -3.49
C ALA A 253 1.64 8.08 -3.19
N LEU A 254 1.95 9.11 -2.40
CA LEU A 254 3.30 9.41 -1.93
C LEU A 254 3.86 8.32 -1.01
N HIS A 255 3.03 7.77 -0.12
CA HIS A 255 3.40 6.62 0.70
C HIS A 255 3.66 5.38 -0.15
N ASN A 256 2.86 5.12 -1.18
CA ASN A 256 3.08 4.04 -2.12
C ASN A 256 4.31 4.28 -3.00
N HIS A 257 4.61 5.53 -3.37
CA HIS A 257 5.84 5.89 -4.06
C HIS A 257 7.07 5.67 -3.17
N MET A 258 6.98 6.05 -1.89
CA MET A 258 8.01 5.83 -0.87
C MET A 258 8.23 4.34 -0.57
N ARG A 259 7.14 3.59 -0.35
CA ARG A 259 7.13 2.13 -0.16
C ARG A 259 7.50 1.39 -1.43
N GLY A 260 7.28 2.02 -2.59
CA GLY A 260 7.71 1.61 -3.92
C GLY A 260 9.23 1.56 -4.08
N ARG A 261 10.00 1.97 -3.05
CA ARG A 261 11.32 1.37 -2.80
C ARG A 261 11.17 -0.05 -2.28
N GLN A 262 10.55 -0.91 -3.10
CA GLN A 262 10.81 -2.33 -3.03
C GLN A 262 12.30 -2.49 -3.33
N ASN A 263 13.08 -2.86 -2.32
CA ASN A 263 14.47 -3.25 -2.56
C ASN A 263 14.54 -4.59 -3.35
N ALA A 264 13.38 -5.21 -3.64
CA ALA A 264 13.23 -6.21 -4.66
C ALA A 264 12.91 -5.52 -6.01
N LYS A 265 13.75 -5.75 -7.02
CA LYS A 265 13.60 -5.21 -8.38
C LYS A 265 12.91 -6.25 -9.26
N THR A 266 11.85 -5.84 -9.95
CA THR A 266 11.29 -6.64 -11.04
C THR A 266 12.15 -6.46 -12.30
N ILE A 267 12.50 -7.57 -12.95
CA ILE A 267 13.13 -7.58 -14.26
C ILE A 267 12.12 -8.18 -15.23
N GLU A 268 11.78 -7.46 -16.30
CA GLU A 268 10.82 -7.87 -17.34
C GLU A 268 11.50 -8.08 -18.70
N HIS A 269 12.78 -7.69 -18.82
CA HIS A 269 13.58 -7.84 -20.04
C HIS A 269 14.83 -8.66 -19.77
N TRP A 270 15.01 -9.73 -20.55
CA TRP A 270 16.16 -10.62 -20.46
C TRP A 270 16.52 -11.20 -21.84
N PRO A 271 17.72 -10.89 -22.39
CA PRO A 271 18.07 -11.26 -23.76
C PRO A 271 18.66 -12.68 -23.89
N PHE A 272 18.71 -13.47 -22.82
CA PHE A 272 19.31 -14.81 -22.82
C PHE A 272 18.27 -15.91 -22.71
N THR A 273 18.59 -17.06 -23.29
CA THR A 273 17.75 -18.27 -23.29
C THR A 273 18.58 -19.48 -22.85
N LEU A 274 18.00 -20.68 -22.77
CA LEU A 274 18.77 -21.88 -22.42
C LEU A 274 19.87 -22.19 -23.45
N LYS A 275 19.70 -21.79 -24.72
CA LYS A 275 20.75 -21.89 -25.75
C LYS A 275 21.94 -20.96 -25.53
N SER A 276 21.80 -19.97 -24.65
CA SER A 276 22.93 -19.10 -24.32
C SER A 276 24.01 -19.83 -23.52
N PHE A 277 23.71 -21.00 -22.94
CA PHE A 277 24.66 -21.80 -22.19
C PHE A 277 25.51 -22.71 -23.07
N THR A 278 26.72 -23.03 -22.59
CA THR A 278 27.55 -24.08 -23.20
C THR A 278 26.80 -25.42 -23.22
N PRO A 279 26.90 -26.21 -24.32
CA PRO A 279 26.17 -27.46 -24.45
C PRO A 279 26.42 -28.43 -23.29
N TRP A 280 27.68 -28.57 -22.87
CA TRP A 280 28.04 -29.47 -21.76
C TRP A 280 27.35 -29.07 -20.45
N PHE A 281 27.15 -27.77 -20.19
CA PHE A 281 26.51 -27.31 -18.96
C PHE A 281 25.02 -27.58 -19.00
N LEU A 282 24.39 -27.32 -20.15
CA LEU A 282 22.98 -27.63 -20.34
C LEU A 282 22.72 -29.14 -20.20
N ASP A 283 23.51 -29.96 -20.89
CA ASP A 283 23.31 -31.41 -20.99
C ASP A 283 23.69 -32.17 -19.74
N ASN A 284 24.80 -31.80 -19.10
CA ASN A 284 25.33 -32.57 -17.98
C ASN A 284 24.93 -32.01 -16.62
N VAL A 285 24.48 -30.75 -16.54
CA VAL A 285 24.13 -30.09 -15.28
C VAL A 285 22.66 -29.70 -15.24
N LEU A 286 22.20 -28.80 -16.11
CA LEU A 286 20.84 -28.27 -16.02
C LEU A 286 19.77 -29.31 -16.34
N SER A 287 19.97 -30.19 -17.33
CA SER A 287 19.04 -31.25 -17.71
C SER A 287 18.64 -32.17 -16.54
N LYS A 288 19.53 -32.32 -15.54
CA LYS A 288 19.31 -33.13 -14.33
C LYS A 288 18.48 -32.39 -13.27
N MET A 289 18.48 -31.06 -13.29
CA MET A 289 17.83 -30.21 -12.29
C MET A 289 16.45 -29.73 -12.76
N LEU A 290 16.31 -29.36 -14.03
CA LEU A 290 15.09 -28.82 -14.62
C LEU A 290 13.84 -29.72 -14.43
N PRO A 291 13.91 -31.07 -14.53
CA PRO A 291 12.74 -31.92 -14.33
C PRO A 291 12.06 -31.76 -12.96
N SER A 292 12.80 -31.34 -11.95
CA SER A 292 12.32 -31.16 -10.57
C SER A 292 12.33 -29.71 -10.09
N MET A 293 12.54 -28.73 -10.99
CA MET A 293 12.66 -27.31 -10.63
C MET A 293 11.38 -26.70 -10.03
N ARG A 294 10.22 -27.34 -10.23
CA ARG A 294 8.95 -26.93 -9.59
C ARG A 294 8.89 -27.29 -8.10
N GLN A 295 9.75 -28.22 -7.65
CA GLN A 295 9.76 -28.78 -6.30
C GLN A 295 11.00 -28.37 -5.50
N HIS A 296 12.07 -27.93 -6.18
CA HIS A 296 13.37 -27.69 -5.56
C HIS A 296 13.94 -26.33 -5.99
N ALA A 297 14.56 -25.65 -5.03
CA ALA A 297 15.32 -24.42 -5.30
C ALA A 297 16.66 -24.73 -5.98
N ILE A 298 17.30 -23.72 -6.57
CA ILE A 298 18.68 -23.82 -7.09
C ILE A 298 19.59 -22.80 -6.41
N THR A 299 20.63 -23.27 -5.72
CA THR A 299 21.65 -22.39 -5.13
C THR A 299 22.94 -22.44 -5.95
N TRP A 300 23.38 -21.27 -6.36
CA TRP A 300 24.57 -21.00 -7.15
C TRP A 300 25.65 -20.43 -6.24
N ILE A 301 26.74 -21.16 -6.05
CA ILE A 301 27.86 -20.76 -5.19
C ILE A 301 29.11 -20.56 -6.06
N GLY A 302 30.00 -19.66 -5.68
CA GLY A 302 31.37 -19.70 -6.18
C GLY A 302 31.88 -18.38 -6.76
N ARG A 303 32.88 -18.44 -7.63
CA ARG A 303 33.63 -17.27 -8.10
C ARG A 303 32.76 -16.22 -8.79
N THR A 304 33.15 -14.95 -8.66
CA THR A 304 32.56 -13.86 -9.44
C THR A 304 32.87 -14.04 -10.92
N ARG A 305 32.03 -13.46 -11.79
CA ARG A 305 32.18 -13.47 -13.25
C ARG A 305 32.15 -14.84 -13.95
N ALA A 306 31.77 -15.93 -13.28
CA ALA A 306 31.54 -17.24 -13.91
C ALA A 306 30.06 -17.49 -14.31
N GLY A 307 29.27 -16.44 -14.53
CA GLY A 307 27.90 -16.60 -15.01
C GLY A 307 26.81 -17.01 -14.00
N LYS A 308 27.06 -17.04 -12.68
CA LYS A 308 26.03 -17.42 -11.66
C LYS A 308 24.70 -16.66 -11.78
N SER A 309 24.75 -15.33 -11.64
CA SER A 309 23.55 -14.49 -11.67
C SER A 309 22.87 -14.53 -13.03
N LEU A 310 23.66 -14.60 -14.10
CA LEU A 310 23.13 -14.76 -15.46
C LEU A 310 22.39 -16.09 -15.58
N GLY A 311 23.04 -17.18 -15.17
CA GLY A 311 22.49 -18.53 -15.31
C GLY A 311 21.22 -18.71 -14.52
N SER A 312 21.22 -18.22 -13.28
CA SER A 312 20.02 -18.19 -12.44
C SER A 312 18.86 -17.44 -13.10
N LYS A 313 19.10 -16.23 -13.62
CA LYS A 313 18.05 -15.40 -14.23
C LYS A 313 17.52 -16.04 -15.51
N THR A 314 18.38 -16.59 -16.36
CA THR A 314 17.99 -17.29 -17.59
C THR A 314 17.05 -18.47 -17.33
N VAL A 315 17.37 -19.30 -16.34
CA VAL A 315 16.50 -20.44 -15.96
C VAL A 315 15.15 -19.95 -15.46
N LEU A 316 15.13 -18.93 -14.59
CA LEU A 316 13.89 -18.39 -14.02
C LEU A 316 13.01 -17.66 -15.06
N PHE A 317 13.60 -16.94 -16.01
CA PHE A 317 12.85 -16.34 -17.12
C PHE A 317 12.22 -17.41 -18.01
N THR A 318 12.94 -18.50 -18.29
CA THR A 318 12.42 -19.64 -19.05
C THR A 318 11.23 -20.27 -18.33
N GLN A 319 11.33 -20.45 -17.00
CA GLN A 319 10.24 -20.95 -16.16
C GLN A 319 9.03 -20.02 -16.14
N SER A 320 9.25 -18.72 -15.92
CA SER A 320 8.18 -17.70 -15.90
C SER A 320 7.36 -17.74 -17.19
N LYS A 321 8.04 -17.74 -18.34
CA LYS A 321 7.39 -17.85 -19.65
C LYS A 321 6.60 -19.15 -19.80
N TYR A 322 7.20 -20.28 -19.40
CA TYR A 322 6.56 -21.59 -19.51
C TYR A 322 5.27 -21.66 -18.68
N GLU A 323 5.29 -21.18 -17.44
CA GLU A 323 4.12 -21.21 -16.56
C GLU A 323 3.02 -20.26 -17.05
N ILE A 324 3.37 -19.09 -17.62
CA ILE A 324 2.42 -18.15 -18.22
C ILE A 324 1.75 -18.78 -19.46
N ASP A 325 2.55 -19.34 -20.36
CA ASP A 325 2.07 -19.97 -21.60
C ASP A 325 1.18 -21.19 -21.27
N LEU A 326 1.57 -22.01 -20.30
CA LEU A 326 0.79 -23.17 -19.84
C LEU A 326 -0.55 -22.76 -19.20
N ALA A 327 -0.60 -21.61 -18.53
CA ALA A 327 -1.80 -21.11 -17.86
C ALA A 327 -2.68 -20.19 -18.73
N ASP A 328 -2.30 -19.97 -20.00
CA ASP A 328 -2.98 -19.08 -20.95
C ASP A 328 -3.19 -17.65 -20.41
N ARG A 329 -2.19 -17.12 -19.69
CA ARG A 329 -2.24 -15.79 -19.05
C ARG A 329 -1.67 -14.71 -19.96
N THR A 330 -2.40 -14.39 -21.03
CA THR A 330 -2.02 -13.35 -22.01
C THR A 330 -1.91 -11.93 -21.44
N ASP A 331 -2.42 -11.70 -20.24
CA ASP A 331 -2.30 -10.44 -19.49
C ASP A 331 -0.97 -10.29 -18.73
N LEU A 332 -0.15 -11.34 -18.68
CA LEU A 332 1.14 -11.34 -17.99
C LEU A 332 2.31 -11.37 -18.98
N VAL A 333 3.40 -10.72 -18.59
CA VAL A 333 4.70 -10.80 -19.28
C VAL A 333 5.68 -11.62 -18.45
N PRO A 334 6.56 -12.43 -19.09
CA PRO A 334 7.62 -13.14 -18.37
C PRO A 334 8.48 -12.17 -17.57
N SER A 335 8.63 -12.43 -16.28
CA SER A 335 9.36 -11.56 -15.37
C SER A 335 9.89 -12.31 -14.17
N ILE A 336 10.89 -11.74 -13.53
CA ILE A 336 11.46 -12.28 -12.28
C ILE A 336 11.61 -11.17 -11.25
N LEU A 337 11.63 -11.56 -9.98
CA LEU A 337 11.92 -10.66 -8.87
C LEU A 337 13.34 -10.92 -8.37
N THR A 338 14.16 -9.88 -8.22
CA THR A 338 15.52 -9.98 -7.68
C THR A 338 15.70 -9.12 -6.45
N ALA A 339 16.38 -9.63 -5.42
CA ALA A 339 16.62 -8.90 -4.18
C ALA A 339 17.94 -9.31 -3.52
N LYS A 340 18.57 -8.36 -2.82
CA LYS A 340 19.78 -8.60 -1.99
C LYS A 340 19.48 -9.11 -0.58
N HIS A 341 18.22 -8.99 -0.13
CA HIS A 341 17.75 -9.51 1.17
C HIS A 341 16.46 -10.32 0.98
N LEU A 342 16.38 -11.49 1.63
CA LEU A 342 15.22 -12.39 1.52
C LEU A 342 13.92 -11.75 2.01
N ASP A 343 13.99 -10.86 3.02
CA ASP A 343 12.83 -10.13 3.53
C ASP A 343 12.13 -9.27 2.47
N PHE A 344 12.82 -8.86 1.41
CA PHE A 344 12.22 -8.05 0.36
C PHE A 344 11.21 -8.85 -0.48
N PHE A 345 11.32 -10.19 -0.50
CA PHE A 345 10.32 -11.07 -1.11
C PHE A 345 9.03 -11.21 -0.28
N LYS A 346 8.99 -10.68 0.96
CA LYS A 346 7.74 -10.63 1.75
C LYS A 346 6.79 -9.54 1.25
N ALA A 347 7.33 -8.47 0.66
CA ALA A 347 6.55 -7.34 0.15
C ALA A 347 5.86 -7.65 -1.18
N GLU A 348 6.50 -8.49 -2.00
CA GLU A 348 5.91 -9.05 -3.22
C GLU A 348 6.16 -10.56 -3.25
N PRO A 349 5.13 -11.37 -2.93
CA PRO A 349 5.27 -12.82 -2.90
C PRO A 349 5.71 -13.38 -4.25
N LEU A 350 6.66 -14.31 -4.21
CA LEU A 350 7.07 -15.08 -5.37
C LEU A 350 5.92 -15.99 -5.82
N THR A 351 5.67 -16.03 -7.12
CA THR A 351 4.64 -16.88 -7.73
C THR A 351 5.26 -17.74 -8.82
N ARG A 352 4.52 -18.73 -9.34
CA ARG A 352 4.98 -19.50 -10.50
C ARG A 352 5.17 -18.67 -11.78
N PHE A 353 4.43 -17.57 -11.90
CA PHE A 353 4.55 -16.64 -13.04
C PHE A 353 5.67 -15.63 -12.86
N LYS A 354 6.04 -15.33 -11.61
CA LYS A 354 7.06 -14.35 -11.25
C LYS A 354 8.00 -14.94 -10.19
N PRO A 355 8.92 -15.83 -10.61
CA PRO A 355 9.87 -16.47 -9.71
C PRO A 355 10.94 -15.49 -9.19
N GLY A 356 11.70 -15.92 -8.18
CA GLY A 356 12.61 -15.06 -7.43
C GLY A 356 14.06 -15.50 -7.44
N VAL A 357 14.97 -14.53 -7.53
CA VAL A 357 16.42 -14.74 -7.34
C VAL A 357 16.96 -13.84 -6.23
N PHE A 358 17.47 -14.47 -5.19
CA PHE A 358 18.30 -13.81 -4.18
C PHE A 358 19.70 -13.60 -4.78
N ASP A 359 19.97 -12.39 -5.26
CA ASP A 359 21.17 -12.05 -6.05
C ASP A 359 22.03 -11.03 -5.29
N ASP A 360 23.35 -11.18 -5.34
CA ASP A 360 24.33 -10.36 -4.59
C ASP A 360 24.10 -10.27 -3.07
N GLY A 361 23.27 -11.15 -2.52
CA GLY A 361 23.01 -11.22 -1.08
C GLY A 361 24.02 -12.10 -0.34
N MET A 362 24.03 -12.01 0.99
CA MET A 362 24.94 -12.78 1.84
C MET A 362 24.19 -13.94 2.51
N LEU A 363 24.20 -15.13 1.91
CA LEU A 363 23.56 -16.32 2.53
C LEU A 363 24.19 -16.64 3.89
N GLN A 364 25.48 -16.37 4.05
CA GLN A 364 26.24 -16.60 5.28
C GLN A 364 25.81 -15.71 6.46
N LYS A 365 24.91 -14.75 6.25
CA LYS A 365 24.31 -13.90 7.29
C LYS A 365 22.83 -14.21 7.56
N MET A 366 22.26 -15.17 6.83
CA MET A 366 20.85 -15.55 6.95
C MET A 366 20.72 -16.74 7.90
N ASP A 367 19.73 -16.71 8.78
CA ASP A 367 19.49 -17.82 9.68
C ASP A 367 18.93 -19.04 8.94
N ALA A 368 19.16 -20.21 9.53
CA ALA A 368 18.75 -21.48 8.96
C ALA A 368 17.24 -21.62 8.73
N SER A 369 16.40 -21.01 9.59
CA SER A 369 14.94 -21.10 9.44
C SER A 369 14.46 -20.39 8.17
N PHE A 370 15.03 -19.22 7.87
CA PHE A 370 14.75 -18.47 6.66
C PHE A 370 15.29 -19.14 5.41
N LEU A 371 16.51 -19.72 5.47
CA LEU A 371 17.07 -20.47 4.35
C LEU A 371 16.25 -21.73 4.04
N LYS A 372 15.85 -22.50 5.05
CA LYS A 372 14.94 -23.65 4.89
C LYS A 372 13.60 -23.22 4.27
N ALA A 373 13.01 -22.12 4.75
CA ALA A 373 11.75 -21.62 4.24
C ALA A 373 11.86 -21.17 2.76
N TYR A 374 12.94 -20.49 2.40
CA TYR A 374 13.21 -20.09 1.02
C TYR A 374 13.45 -21.30 0.12
N SER A 375 14.28 -22.25 0.54
CA SER A 375 14.56 -23.49 -0.18
C SER A 375 13.37 -24.44 -0.28
N SER A 376 12.40 -24.36 0.64
CA SER A 376 11.21 -25.20 0.60
C SER A 376 10.22 -24.70 -0.46
N ALA A 377 9.92 -25.54 -1.45
CA ALA A 377 8.76 -25.40 -2.32
C ALA A 377 7.43 -25.67 -1.59
N HIS A 378 7.35 -25.45 -0.27
CA HIS A 378 6.10 -25.50 0.50
C HIS A 378 5.21 -24.28 0.25
N PHE A 379 5.74 -23.25 -0.40
CA PHE A 379 4.95 -22.19 -1.01
C PHE A 379 4.43 -22.63 -2.38
N GLU A 380 3.67 -21.76 -3.07
CA GLU A 380 3.06 -22.05 -4.38
C GLU A 380 3.97 -22.91 -5.28
N GLN A 381 3.53 -24.13 -5.58
CA GLN A 381 4.29 -25.07 -6.40
C GLN A 381 4.62 -24.43 -7.75
N GLY A 382 5.88 -24.52 -8.18
CA GLY A 382 6.34 -23.84 -9.39
C GLY A 382 6.78 -22.39 -9.20
N ALA A 383 6.70 -21.80 -8.00
CA ALA A 383 7.37 -20.54 -7.70
C ALA A 383 8.89 -20.76 -7.59
N GLY A 384 9.59 -20.66 -8.73
CA GLY A 384 11.04 -20.84 -8.82
C GLY A 384 11.81 -19.94 -7.85
N ARG A 385 12.78 -20.53 -7.15
CA ARG A 385 13.59 -19.83 -6.13
C ARG A 385 15.04 -20.15 -6.28
N HIS A 386 15.80 -19.15 -6.63
CA HIS A 386 17.24 -19.27 -6.78
C HIS A 386 17.97 -18.38 -5.80
N ALA A 387 19.18 -18.78 -5.43
CA ALA A 387 20.08 -17.97 -4.62
C ALA A 387 21.48 -17.97 -5.23
N CYS A 388 22.11 -16.80 -5.31
CA CYS A 388 23.48 -16.64 -5.78
C CYS A 388 24.35 -16.17 -4.61
N ASN A 389 25.42 -16.90 -4.32
CA ASN A 389 26.40 -16.51 -3.30
C ASN A 389 27.84 -16.74 -3.77
N ASN A 390 28.79 -16.02 -3.19
CA ASN A 390 30.19 -16.09 -3.60
C ASN A 390 31.07 -17.03 -2.75
N PRO A 391 30.98 -17.04 -1.41
CA PRO A 391 31.91 -17.78 -0.57
C PRO A 391 31.86 -19.30 -0.78
N TYR A 392 33.03 -19.90 -1.04
CA TYR A 392 33.28 -21.34 -1.02
C TYR A 392 34.69 -21.57 -0.49
N ASP A 393 34.99 -22.79 -0.05
CA ASP A 393 36.32 -23.13 0.47
C ASP A 393 37.28 -23.48 -0.68
N ARG A 394 38.20 -22.56 -0.99
CA ARG A 394 39.19 -22.75 -2.05
C ARG A 394 40.19 -23.85 -1.73
N SER A 395 40.56 -24.03 -0.46
CA SER A 395 41.52 -25.06 -0.05
C SER A 395 40.96 -26.46 -0.30
N VAL A 396 39.68 -26.65 0.01
CA VAL A 396 38.96 -27.90 -0.27
C VAL A 396 38.85 -28.15 -1.77
N ASP A 397 38.60 -27.12 -2.58
CA ASP A 397 38.58 -27.24 -4.05
C ASP A 397 39.96 -27.66 -4.60
N GLU A 398 41.03 -26.98 -4.19
CA GLU A 398 42.40 -27.25 -4.64
C GLU A 398 42.84 -28.70 -4.30
N GLU A 399 42.61 -29.13 -3.06
CA GLU A 399 42.93 -30.49 -2.61
C GLU A 399 42.09 -31.55 -3.34
N ALA A 400 40.79 -31.31 -3.47
CA ALA A 400 39.88 -32.22 -4.17
C ALA A 400 40.27 -32.33 -5.65
N PHE A 401 40.54 -31.21 -6.32
CA PHE A 401 40.91 -31.20 -7.73
C PHE A 401 42.24 -31.91 -7.98
N ALA A 402 43.26 -31.70 -7.13
CA ALA A 402 44.54 -32.41 -7.22
C ALA A 402 44.36 -33.93 -7.09
N SER A 403 43.48 -34.36 -6.17
CA SER A 403 43.12 -35.77 -6.01
C SER A 403 42.38 -36.31 -7.24
N MET A 404 41.32 -35.64 -7.70
CA MET A 404 40.51 -36.05 -8.86
C MET A 404 41.35 -36.12 -10.15
N LYS A 405 42.30 -35.19 -10.34
CA LYS A 405 43.19 -35.18 -11.50
C LYS A 405 44.13 -36.39 -11.52
N THR A 406 44.57 -36.83 -10.34
CA THR A 406 45.41 -38.02 -10.15
C THR A 406 44.62 -39.31 -10.33
N THR A 407 43.44 -39.42 -9.72
CA THR A 407 42.62 -40.65 -9.77
C THR A 407 41.80 -40.79 -11.06
N LYS A 408 41.60 -39.69 -11.80
CA LYS A 408 40.65 -39.59 -12.92
C LYS A 408 39.19 -39.88 -12.52
N CYS A 409 38.86 -39.72 -11.24
CA CYS A 409 37.49 -39.80 -10.74
C CYS A 409 36.94 -38.38 -10.51
N TRP A 410 35.97 -37.96 -11.31
CA TRP A 410 35.44 -36.59 -11.29
C TRP A 410 34.22 -36.43 -10.37
N HIS A 411 34.43 -36.71 -9.09
CA HIS A 411 33.44 -36.51 -8.05
C HIS A 411 34.11 -36.36 -6.67
N ILE A 412 33.42 -35.71 -5.73
CA ILE A 412 33.88 -35.60 -4.33
C ILE A 412 32.90 -36.29 -3.38
N SER A 413 33.40 -36.68 -2.21
CA SER A 413 32.53 -37.21 -1.16
C SER A 413 31.55 -36.14 -0.67
N HIS A 414 30.42 -36.58 -0.13
CA HIS A 414 29.46 -35.69 0.51
C HIS A 414 30.12 -34.81 1.59
N GLU A 415 30.98 -35.40 2.43
CA GLU A 415 31.69 -34.67 3.50
C GLU A 415 32.55 -33.52 2.94
N ASN A 416 33.32 -33.76 1.88
CA ASN A 416 34.12 -32.72 1.25
C ASN A 416 33.24 -31.66 0.58
N PHE A 417 32.10 -32.06 0.01
CA PHE A 417 31.15 -31.10 -0.54
C PHE A 417 30.55 -30.19 0.54
N ILE A 418 30.22 -30.73 1.72
CA ILE A 418 29.77 -29.90 2.86
C ILE A 418 30.85 -28.88 3.24
N LYS A 419 32.11 -29.32 3.39
CA LYS A 419 33.23 -28.41 3.70
C LYS A 419 33.36 -27.32 2.63
N LEU A 420 33.26 -27.69 1.35
CA LEU A 420 33.33 -26.77 0.20
C LEU A 420 32.29 -25.64 0.27
N ILE A 421 31.04 -25.95 0.62
CA ILE A 421 29.94 -24.96 0.65
C ILE A 421 29.76 -24.27 2.01
N THR A 422 30.38 -24.78 3.08
CA THR A 422 30.24 -24.25 4.46
C THR A 422 30.41 -22.73 4.55
N PRO A 423 31.37 -22.09 3.84
CA PRO A 423 31.51 -20.63 3.87
C PRO A 423 30.26 -19.86 3.43
N SER A 424 29.40 -20.44 2.58
CA SER A 424 28.12 -19.85 2.17
C SER A 424 27.00 -20.03 3.21
N PHE A 425 27.16 -20.95 4.16
CA PHE A 425 26.16 -21.33 5.16
C PHE A 425 26.70 -21.20 6.59
N SER A 426 27.65 -20.30 6.85
CA SER A 426 28.30 -20.18 8.17
C SER A 426 27.37 -19.76 9.31
N ALA A 427 26.15 -19.32 9.00
CA ALA A 427 25.10 -19.00 9.98
C ALA A 427 24.13 -20.18 10.24
N VAL A 428 24.40 -21.35 9.65
CA VAL A 428 23.67 -22.59 9.90
C VAL A 428 24.45 -23.42 10.91
N ASP A 429 24.06 -23.33 12.18
CA ASP A 429 24.77 -23.97 13.30
C ASP A 429 24.44 -25.48 13.42
N GLU A 430 23.26 -25.90 12.97
CA GLU A 430 22.75 -27.27 13.13
C GLU A 430 22.92 -28.09 11.85
N ALA A 431 23.53 -29.28 11.95
CA ALA A 431 23.72 -30.18 10.82
C ALA A 431 22.39 -30.67 10.20
N GLU A 432 21.36 -30.85 11.03
CA GLU A 432 20.02 -31.25 10.57
C GLU A 432 19.38 -30.17 9.68
N ASP A 433 19.68 -28.90 9.95
CA ASP A 433 19.19 -27.78 9.16
C ASP A 433 19.87 -27.71 7.80
N LEU A 434 21.17 -28.00 7.74
CA LEU A 434 21.89 -28.10 6.48
C LEU A 434 21.40 -29.32 5.66
N ASP A 435 21.20 -30.48 6.29
CA ASP A 435 20.61 -31.66 5.66
C ASP A 435 19.21 -31.35 5.09
N ALA A 436 18.41 -30.58 5.82
CA ALA A 436 17.10 -30.11 5.36
C ALA A 436 17.20 -29.17 4.14
N ILE A 437 18.19 -28.27 4.09
CA ILE A 437 18.44 -27.41 2.92
C ILE A 437 18.85 -28.27 1.72
N LEU A 438 19.77 -29.21 1.91
CA LEU A 438 20.29 -30.13 0.88
C LEU A 438 19.19 -31.03 0.28
N ALA A 439 18.23 -31.47 1.09
CA ALA A 439 17.10 -32.26 0.62
C ALA A 439 16.15 -31.49 -0.32
N ARG A 440 16.19 -30.16 -0.32
CA ARG A 440 15.23 -29.28 -1.01
C ARG A 440 15.86 -28.41 -2.09
N THR A 441 17.18 -28.43 -2.22
CA THR A 441 17.94 -27.47 -3.02
C THR A 441 18.94 -28.19 -3.91
N HIS A 442 18.87 -27.92 -5.20
CA HIS A 442 19.93 -28.23 -6.17
C HIS A 442 21.10 -27.26 -5.96
N PHE A 443 22.32 -27.74 -6.11
CA PHE A 443 23.52 -26.92 -5.99
C PHE A 443 24.33 -26.91 -7.26
N ILE A 444 24.79 -25.72 -7.64
CA ILE A 444 25.79 -25.49 -8.68
C ILE A 444 26.91 -24.67 -8.03
N VAL A 445 28.11 -25.22 -7.94
CA VAL A 445 29.26 -24.56 -7.32
C VAL A 445 30.34 -24.31 -8.39
N LEU A 446 30.51 -23.04 -8.77
CA LEU A 446 31.44 -22.59 -9.79
C LEU A 446 32.77 -22.19 -9.16
N THR A 447 33.73 -23.10 -9.18
CA THR A 447 35.04 -22.92 -8.52
C THR A 447 36.12 -22.48 -9.50
N ASP A 448 37.35 -22.30 -9.00
CA ASP A 448 38.51 -22.06 -9.84
C ASP A 448 38.87 -23.29 -10.69
N SER A 449 38.56 -24.50 -10.21
CA SER A 449 38.92 -25.77 -10.86
C SER A 449 37.86 -26.30 -11.83
N GLY A 450 36.57 -26.07 -11.53
CA GLY A 450 35.46 -26.58 -12.33
C GLY A 450 34.09 -26.30 -11.73
N VAL A 451 33.11 -27.10 -12.13
CA VAL A 451 31.72 -27.02 -11.68
C VAL A 451 31.35 -28.28 -10.90
N TYR A 452 31.03 -28.10 -9.62
CA TYR A 452 30.35 -29.14 -8.85
C TYR A 452 28.85 -28.99 -9.02
N HIS A 453 28.14 -30.10 -9.17
CA HIS A 453 26.70 -30.07 -9.23
C HIS A 453 26.05 -31.20 -8.43
N ARG A 454 25.00 -30.86 -7.68
CA ARG A 454 24.26 -31.79 -6.83
C ARG A 454 22.76 -31.59 -7.01
N VAL A 455 22.04 -32.67 -7.30
CA VAL A 455 20.58 -32.67 -7.32
C VAL A 455 20.06 -32.76 -5.88
N ALA A 456 18.95 -32.08 -5.58
CA ALA A 456 18.25 -32.14 -4.30
C ALA A 456 17.87 -33.58 -3.98
N ALA A 457 18.37 -34.08 -2.85
CA ALA A 457 18.14 -35.43 -2.38
C ALA A 457 18.46 -35.52 -0.88
N THR A 458 17.87 -36.48 -0.18
CA THR A 458 18.24 -36.82 1.20
C THR A 458 19.48 -37.71 1.26
N ALA A 459 19.84 -38.36 0.14
CA ALA A 459 21.00 -39.22 0.05
C ALA A 459 22.31 -38.41 0.17
N LYS A 460 23.29 -39.02 0.84
CA LYS A 460 24.64 -38.47 1.05
C LYS A 460 25.63 -39.06 0.03
N ASP A 461 25.22 -39.03 -1.23
CA ASP A 461 25.99 -39.58 -2.35
C ASP A 461 27.19 -38.69 -2.72
N TYR A 462 28.06 -39.24 -3.58
CA TYR A 462 29.12 -38.47 -4.22
C TYR A 462 28.55 -37.31 -5.05
N VAL A 463 29.25 -36.18 -5.05
CA VAL A 463 28.88 -35.00 -5.82
C VAL A 463 29.71 -34.92 -7.08
N SER A 464 29.04 -34.88 -8.23
CA SER A 464 29.67 -34.82 -9.55
C SER A 464 30.43 -33.51 -9.76
N PHE A 465 31.53 -33.60 -10.50
CA PHE A 465 32.37 -32.48 -10.87
C PHE A 465 32.68 -32.51 -12.37
N ILE A 466 32.70 -31.33 -13.00
CA ILE A 466 33.12 -31.16 -14.39
C ILE A 466 34.27 -30.14 -14.39
N PRO A 467 35.49 -30.53 -14.82
CA PRO A 467 36.61 -29.59 -14.91
C PRO A 467 36.34 -28.49 -15.93
N TRP A 468 36.93 -27.32 -15.73
CA TRP A 468 36.95 -26.31 -16.79
C TRP A 468 37.87 -26.76 -17.94
N ASP A 469 37.34 -26.78 -19.16
CA ASP A 469 38.11 -27.22 -20.32
C ASP A 469 38.97 -26.11 -20.93
N ASN A 470 38.55 -24.84 -20.86
CA ASN A 470 39.26 -23.68 -21.42
C ASN A 470 38.94 -22.37 -20.66
N GLU A 471 39.73 -21.32 -20.91
CA GLU A 471 39.39 -19.93 -20.53
C GLU A 471 38.60 -19.24 -21.68
N PRO A 472 37.66 -18.32 -21.37
CA PRO A 472 37.25 -17.92 -20.03
C PRO A 472 36.37 -18.98 -19.36
N LYS A 473 36.54 -19.13 -18.04
CA LYS A 473 35.68 -19.99 -17.18
C LYS A 473 34.28 -19.39 -17.03
N ASP A 474 33.47 -19.54 -18.08
CA ASP A 474 32.11 -19.05 -18.18
C ASP A 474 31.14 -20.17 -18.58
N LEU A 475 29.88 -20.02 -18.20
CA LEU A 475 28.77 -20.89 -18.59
C LEU A 475 28.13 -20.45 -19.91
N LEU A 476 28.43 -19.23 -20.38
CA LEU A 476 27.96 -18.73 -21.66
C LEU A 476 28.75 -19.32 -22.84
N VAL A 477 28.06 -19.58 -23.95
CA VAL A 477 28.76 -19.76 -25.22
C VAL A 477 29.39 -18.44 -25.68
N GLN A 478 30.54 -18.53 -26.35
CA GLN A 478 31.33 -17.37 -26.75
C GLN A 478 30.54 -16.35 -27.58
N SER A 479 29.63 -16.80 -28.44
CA SER A 479 28.79 -15.92 -29.28
C SER A 479 27.85 -15.02 -28.48
N GLN A 480 27.61 -15.33 -27.19
CA GLN A 480 26.72 -14.57 -26.32
C GLN A 480 27.45 -13.52 -25.49
N HIS A 481 28.79 -13.48 -25.53
CA HIS A 481 29.59 -12.56 -24.71
C HIS A 481 29.36 -11.10 -25.10
N GLU A 482 29.28 -10.80 -26.39
CA GLU A 482 29.02 -9.43 -26.88
C GLU A 482 27.61 -8.96 -26.53
N ILE A 483 26.61 -9.86 -26.59
CA ILE A 483 25.24 -9.59 -26.14
C ILE A 483 25.24 -9.25 -24.64
N PHE A 484 26.04 -9.97 -23.83
CA PHE A 484 26.16 -9.70 -22.40
C PHE A 484 26.88 -8.39 -22.07
N LYS A 485 27.93 -8.05 -22.81
CA LYS A 485 28.59 -6.75 -22.70
C LYS A 485 27.62 -5.61 -23.04
N ALA A 486 26.90 -5.73 -24.16
CA ALA A 486 25.91 -4.74 -24.59
C ALA A 486 24.78 -4.57 -23.57
N TYR A 487 24.21 -5.68 -23.07
CA TYR A 487 23.17 -5.67 -22.04
C TYR A 487 23.65 -5.01 -20.74
N LYS A 488 24.89 -5.24 -20.30
CA LYS A 488 25.44 -4.59 -19.11
C LYS A 488 25.65 -3.10 -19.30
N LEU A 489 26.10 -2.69 -20.49
CA LEU A 489 26.35 -1.28 -20.80
C LEU A 489 25.06 -0.47 -20.83
N ASN A 490 23.99 -1.05 -21.41
CA ASN A 490 22.69 -0.40 -21.47
C ASN A 490 21.54 -1.40 -21.25
N PRO A 491 21.24 -1.77 -19.98
CA PRO A 491 20.16 -2.71 -19.68
C PRO A 491 18.77 -2.19 -20.03
N HIS A 492 18.64 -0.88 -20.31
CA HIS A 492 17.39 -0.20 -20.66
C HIS A 492 17.17 -0.08 -22.17
N ALA A 493 18.14 -0.46 -23.01
CA ALA A 493 17.98 -0.49 -24.46
C ALA A 493 16.86 -1.47 -24.87
N HIS A 494 16.66 -2.52 -24.07
CA HIS A 494 15.70 -3.60 -24.34
C HIS A 494 15.85 -4.22 -25.73
N GLU A 495 17.09 -4.29 -26.21
CA GLU A 495 17.43 -4.93 -27.48
C GLU A 495 17.56 -6.44 -27.30
N LEU A 496 16.79 -7.19 -28.09
CA LEU A 496 16.86 -8.64 -28.15
C LEU A 496 17.79 -9.08 -29.30
N PRO A 497 18.60 -10.14 -29.12
CA PRO A 497 19.39 -10.66 -30.20
C PRO A 497 18.49 -11.19 -31.33
N PRO A 498 18.92 -11.15 -32.60
CA PRO A 498 18.10 -11.56 -33.74
C PRO A 498 17.52 -12.97 -33.64
N SER A 499 18.25 -13.92 -33.03
CA SER A 499 17.84 -15.31 -32.85
C SER A 499 16.94 -15.54 -31.62
N TYR A 500 16.69 -14.50 -30.80
CA TYR A 500 16.05 -14.64 -29.48
C TYR A 500 14.72 -15.39 -29.54
N HIS A 501 13.84 -15.05 -30.49
CA HIS A 501 12.51 -15.65 -30.56
C HIS A 501 12.57 -17.15 -30.88
N GLU A 502 13.42 -17.55 -31.83
CA GLU A 502 13.64 -18.96 -32.17
C GLU A 502 14.26 -19.72 -31.00
N ASP A 503 15.28 -19.14 -30.37
CA ASP A 503 15.97 -19.74 -29.24
C ASP A 503 15.07 -19.84 -27.99
N SER A 504 14.15 -18.89 -27.83
CA SER A 504 13.15 -18.88 -26.77
C SER A 504 12.14 -20.01 -26.98
N VAL A 505 11.59 -20.17 -28.20
CA VAL A 505 10.68 -21.29 -28.53
C VAL A 505 11.36 -22.63 -28.26
N TRP A 506 12.62 -22.78 -28.68
CA TRP A 506 13.40 -23.97 -28.40
C TRP A 506 13.55 -24.23 -26.90
N SER A 507 13.87 -23.20 -26.12
CA SER A 507 14.05 -23.30 -24.66
C SER A 507 12.75 -23.69 -23.96
N GLN A 508 11.61 -23.18 -24.42
CA GLN A 508 10.29 -23.54 -23.92
C GLN A 508 9.94 -25.00 -24.21
N GLU A 509 10.22 -25.47 -25.42
CA GLU A 509 9.97 -26.85 -25.80
C GLU A 509 10.89 -27.83 -25.04
N LEU A 510 12.17 -27.50 -24.87
CA LEU A 510 13.08 -28.29 -24.04
C LEU A 510 12.55 -28.41 -22.61
N LEU A 511 12.16 -27.29 -22.00
CA LEU A 511 11.63 -27.29 -20.63
C LEU A 511 10.33 -28.10 -20.53
N ARG A 512 9.43 -27.98 -21.52
CA ARG A 512 8.19 -28.77 -21.59
C ARG A 512 8.49 -30.28 -21.59
N ARG A 513 9.42 -30.72 -22.43
CA ARG A 513 9.83 -32.12 -22.55
C ARG A 513 10.38 -32.66 -21.23
N LEU A 514 11.31 -31.92 -20.62
CA LEU A 514 11.94 -32.30 -19.35
C LEU A 514 10.93 -32.39 -18.21
N LEU A 515 9.99 -31.44 -18.12
CA LEU A 515 8.94 -31.46 -17.10
C LEU A 515 7.91 -32.58 -17.31
N ASN A 516 7.77 -33.10 -18.53
CA ASN A 516 6.93 -34.26 -18.85
C ASN A 516 7.67 -35.61 -18.72
N GLY A 517 8.94 -35.59 -18.31
CA GLY A 517 9.76 -36.80 -18.17
C GLY A 517 10.24 -37.40 -19.49
N GLU A 518 10.21 -36.64 -20.59
CA GLU A 518 10.76 -37.06 -21.86
C GLU A 518 12.31 -37.03 -21.78
N SER A 519 12.99 -38.12 -22.18
CA SER A 519 14.45 -38.19 -22.22
C SER A 519 15.01 -37.39 -23.39
N PHE A 520 16.08 -36.63 -23.14
CA PHE A 520 16.80 -35.87 -24.16
C PHE A 520 18.08 -36.62 -24.59
N GLY A 521 18.39 -36.67 -25.89
CA GLY A 521 19.64 -37.27 -26.41
C GLY A 521 20.76 -36.23 -26.55
N ASP A 522 22.02 -36.63 -26.36
CA ASP A 522 23.19 -35.73 -26.34
C ASP A 522 23.26 -34.78 -27.55
N HIS A 523 23.53 -33.49 -27.31
CA HIS A 523 23.62 -32.44 -28.34
C HIS A 523 24.92 -32.43 -29.15
N THR A 524 25.76 -33.47 -29.06
CA THR A 524 27.11 -33.46 -29.66
C THR A 524 27.15 -33.68 -31.17
N ASP A 525 26.04 -34.02 -31.83
CA ASP A 525 26.08 -34.47 -33.23
C ASP A 525 25.75 -33.40 -34.29
N ASN A 526 25.51 -32.13 -33.95
CA ASN A 526 25.02 -31.13 -34.93
C ASN A 526 25.68 -29.74 -34.90
N VAL A 527 26.92 -29.59 -34.43
CA VAL A 527 27.65 -28.30 -34.51
C VAL A 527 28.98 -28.49 -35.22
N ASN A 528 28.93 -28.70 -36.53
CA ASN A 528 30.10 -28.58 -37.42
C ASN A 528 29.62 -28.24 -38.84
N GLU A 529 29.03 -27.06 -39.03
CA GLU A 529 29.05 -26.40 -40.34
C GLU A 529 29.28 -24.89 -40.16
N ASP A 530 30.50 -24.49 -40.56
CA ASP A 530 30.93 -23.21 -41.15
C ASP A 530 30.60 -21.88 -40.48
N PHE A 531 31.61 -21.27 -39.82
CA PHE A 531 31.82 -19.82 -39.86
C PHE A 531 33.31 -19.46 -40.01
N PRO A 532 33.65 -18.41 -40.80
CA PRO A 532 35.02 -18.09 -41.15
C PRO A 532 35.74 -17.31 -40.05
N ASP A 533 37.04 -17.58 -39.95
CA ASP A 533 38.02 -16.93 -39.08
C ASP A 533 38.11 -15.41 -39.37
N VAL A 534 37.96 -14.57 -38.34
CA VAL A 534 38.15 -13.11 -38.44
C VAL A 534 39.09 -12.63 -37.35
N GLY A 535 40.38 -12.60 -37.69
CA GLY A 535 41.29 -11.47 -37.45
C GLY A 535 41.45 -10.92 -36.03
N HIS A 536 42.60 -11.24 -35.42
CA HIS A 536 43.14 -10.67 -34.19
C HIS A 536 43.25 -9.12 -34.25
N VAL A 537 42.76 -8.41 -33.22
CA VAL A 537 42.93 -6.96 -33.04
C VAL A 537 44.08 -6.71 -32.05
N PRO A 538 45.02 -5.77 -32.29
CA PRO A 538 46.27 -5.65 -31.52
C PRO A 538 46.10 -4.99 -30.14
N ASP A 539 46.92 -5.47 -29.18
CA ASP A 539 47.01 -5.15 -27.74
C ASP A 539 47.08 -3.65 -27.35
N GLU A 540 47.30 -2.73 -28.29
CA GLU A 540 47.44 -1.28 -27.99
C GLU A 540 46.10 -0.59 -27.67
N LEU A 541 44.96 -1.14 -28.11
CA LEU A 541 43.62 -0.61 -27.80
C LEU A 541 43.10 -1.03 -26.42
N GLU A 542 43.59 -2.15 -25.87
CA GLU A 542 43.20 -2.66 -24.56
C GLU A 542 43.83 -1.83 -23.43
N MET A 543 45.09 -1.39 -23.62
CA MET A 543 45.79 -0.52 -22.67
C MET A 543 45.26 0.94 -22.63
N ALA A 544 44.58 1.40 -23.68
CA ALA A 544 43.98 2.73 -23.70
C ALA A 544 42.67 2.79 -22.89
N LEU A 545 41.92 1.67 -22.84
CA LEU A 545 40.66 1.55 -22.10
C LEU A 545 40.88 1.40 -20.59
N GLU A 546 41.96 0.73 -20.17
CA GLU A 546 42.28 0.54 -18.75
C GLU A 546 42.62 1.85 -18.02
N ARG A 547 43.18 2.86 -18.72
CA ARG A 547 43.49 4.17 -18.13
C ARG A 547 42.29 5.07 -17.88
N GLU A 548 41.18 4.86 -18.60
CA GLU A 548 39.94 5.62 -18.36
C GLU A 548 39.11 5.03 -17.20
N ILE A 549 39.22 3.72 -16.95
CA ILE A 549 38.50 3.04 -15.87
C ILE A 549 39.08 3.40 -14.50
N ASP A 550 40.40 3.44 -14.35
CA ASP A 550 41.05 3.81 -13.07
C ASP A 550 40.84 5.28 -12.66
N ALA A 551 40.48 6.16 -13.61
CA ALA A 551 40.17 7.56 -13.32
C ALA A 551 38.76 7.77 -12.76
N MET A 552 37.86 6.80 -12.90
CA MET A 552 36.46 6.89 -12.45
C MET A 552 36.23 6.36 -11.03
N ASP A 553 37.17 5.59 -10.47
CA ASP A 553 37.06 4.99 -9.12
C ASP A 553 37.58 5.89 -7.97
N VAL A 554 37.90 7.16 -8.23
CA VAL A 554 38.44 8.11 -7.23
C VAL A 554 37.40 9.15 -6.72
N GLU A 555 36.17 9.16 -7.24
CA GLU A 555 35.12 10.11 -6.79
C GLU A 555 33.77 9.46 -6.45
N GLU A 556 33.75 8.44 -5.57
CA GLU A 556 32.56 8.11 -4.74
C GLU A 556 32.88 8.07 -3.23
#